data_AF-A0A1G1A1Y2-F1
#
_entry.id   AF-A0A1G1A1Y2-F1
#
_cell.length_a   1.000
_cell.length_b   1.000
_cell.length_c   1.000
_cell.angle_alpha   90.00
_cell.angle_beta   90.00
_cell.angle_gamma   90.00
#
_symmetry.space_group_name_H-M   'P 1'
#
loop_
_entity.id
_entity.type
_entity.pdbx_description
1 polymer ?
#
loop_
_entity_poly.entity_id
_entity_poly.type
_entity_poly.pdbx_seq_one_letter_code
_entity_poly.pdbx_strand_id
1 'polypeptide(L)'
;MARYWWQCTSCGDRPAWLTVCHSRSIAAFIWDELAPSGWDQRLLRRRCKCKSHSLRITYRFQRGDPERVSIKHIVGLGPDGDYLPMLWDTFRHSNPLTHWIDFKYQRGRSPWGLTKRLVLEKAQLVRLLQAYEHATGQAIASTGLACQRGRRTAGKRSTLIEEAGSPNKPLTVRR
;
A
#
# COMPACT_ATOMS: atom_id res chain seq x y z
N MET A 1 21.20 3.90 -8.60
CA MET A 1 20.34 2.97 -7.84
C MET A 1 20.10 3.53 -6.45
N ALA A 2 18.93 3.27 -5.85
CA ALA A 2 18.72 3.62 -4.45
C ALA A 2 19.75 2.87 -3.58
N ARG A 3 20.41 3.60 -2.68
CA ARG A 3 21.28 3.00 -1.66
C ARG A 3 20.40 2.56 -0.50
N TYR A 4 20.56 1.32 -0.07
CA TYR A 4 19.85 0.72 1.05
C TYR A 4 20.83 0.55 2.21
N TRP A 5 20.37 0.81 3.43
CA TRP A 5 21.16 0.63 4.65
C TRP A 5 20.26 0.20 5.81
N TRP A 6 20.85 -0.38 6.85
CA TRP A 6 20.14 -0.63 8.10
C TRP A 6 20.16 0.61 8.99
N GLN A 7 19.02 0.96 9.57
CA GLN A 7 18.92 2.09 10.49
C GLN A 7 17.95 1.81 11.63
N CYS A 8 18.35 2.19 12.84
CA CYS A 8 17.52 2.14 14.03
C CYS A 8 16.46 3.24 13.98
N THR A 9 15.18 2.89 14.09
CA THR A 9 14.09 3.88 14.14
C THR A 9 13.96 4.56 15.50
N SER A 10 14.62 4.06 16.55
CA SER A 10 14.59 4.63 17.90
C SER A 10 15.72 5.61 18.17
N CYS A 11 16.98 5.21 17.95
CA CYS A 11 18.16 6.04 18.25
C CYS A 11 18.87 6.58 17.00
N GLY A 12 18.43 6.21 15.79
CA GLY A 12 19.02 6.69 14.55
C GLY A 12 20.32 6.01 14.11
N ASP A 13 20.90 5.10 14.92
CA ASP A 13 22.13 4.35 14.63
C ASP A 13 22.09 3.66 13.26
N ARG A 14 23.22 3.64 12.56
CA ARG A 14 23.40 3.10 11.21
C ARG A 14 24.58 2.12 11.17
N PRO A 15 24.40 0.91 11.71
CA PRO A 15 25.43 -0.12 11.64
C PRO A 15 25.74 -0.50 10.18
N ALA A 16 26.96 -0.99 9.94
CA ALA A 16 27.35 -1.46 8.62
C ALA A 16 26.49 -2.65 8.18
N TRP A 17 26.21 -2.76 6.88
CA TRP A 17 25.30 -3.78 6.36
C TRP A 17 25.65 -5.20 6.82
N LEU A 18 26.91 -5.57 6.65
CA LEU A 18 27.43 -6.90 6.98
C LEU A 18 27.50 -7.19 8.49
N THR A 19 27.39 -6.17 9.34
CA THR A 19 27.27 -6.38 10.80
C THR A 19 25.87 -6.81 11.23
N VAL A 20 24.90 -6.74 10.31
CA VAL A 20 23.48 -7.00 10.58
C VAL A 20 22.94 -8.20 9.78
N CYS A 21 23.49 -8.44 8.59
CA CYS A 21 23.00 -9.39 7.61
C CYS A 21 24.19 -10.01 6.85
N HIS A 22 24.14 -11.31 6.59
CA HIS A 22 25.22 -12.03 5.91
C HIS A 22 25.23 -11.78 4.40
N SER A 23 24.09 -11.40 3.82
CA SER A 23 24.01 -11.00 2.42
C SER A 23 24.76 -9.71 2.13
N ARG A 24 25.37 -9.60 0.95
CA ARG A 24 26.22 -8.44 0.57
C ARG A 24 25.44 -7.18 0.19
N SER A 25 24.15 -7.29 -0.08
CA SER A 25 23.29 -6.19 -0.54
C SER A 25 21.82 -6.50 -0.27
N ILE A 26 20.94 -5.52 -0.47
CA ILE A 26 19.48 -5.75 -0.43
C ILE A 26 19.02 -6.78 -1.45
N ALA A 27 19.66 -6.83 -2.62
CA ALA A 27 19.30 -7.76 -3.67
C ALA A 27 19.66 -9.19 -3.25
N ALA A 28 20.88 -9.34 -2.72
CA ALA A 28 21.34 -10.60 -2.15
C ALA A 28 20.46 -11.05 -0.99
N PHE A 29 20.13 -10.15 -0.06
CA PHE A 29 19.24 -10.43 1.06
C PHE A 29 17.87 -10.95 0.60
N ILE A 30 17.29 -10.34 -0.42
CA ILE A 30 15.99 -10.76 -0.94
C ILE A 30 16.06 -12.16 -1.56
N TRP A 31 17.09 -12.45 -2.36
CA TRP A 31 17.22 -13.74 -3.06
C TRP A 31 17.75 -14.88 -2.18
N ASP A 32 18.66 -14.58 -1.25
CA ASP A 32 19.41 -15.60 -0.50
C ASP A 32 18.80 -15.87 0.88
N GLU A 33 18.08 -14.90 1.46
CA GLU A 33 17.51 -15.02 2.80
C GLU A 33 15.97 -14.91 2.77
N LEU A 34 15.42 -13.87 2.16
CA LEU A 34 13.99 -13.56 2.29
C LEU A 34 13.10 -14.46 1.43
N ALA A 35 13.38 -14.60 0.13
CA ALA A 35 12.56 -15.44 -0.74
C ALA A 35 12.64 -16.94 -0.36
N PRO A 36 13.82 -17.53 -0.08
CA PRO A 36 13.91 -18.94 0.33
C PRO A 36 13.26 -19.25 1.68
N SER A 37 13.14 -18.26 2.58
CA SER A 37 12.43 -18.43 3.87
C SER A 37 10.91 -18.36 3.75
N GLY A 38 10.36 -18.24 2.53
CA GLY A 38 8.92 -18.04 2.33
C GLY A 38 8.46 -16.66 2.76
N TRP A 39 9.31 -15.63 2.59
CA TRP A 39 9.04 -14.24 2.95
C TRP A 39 8.83 -14.03 4.46
N ASP A 40 9.71 -14.60 5.30
CA ASP A 40 9.63 -14.39 6.75
C ASP A 40 9.88 -12.91 7.11
N GLN A 41 8.81 -12.23 7.54
CA GLN A 41 8.84 -10.81 7.91
C GLN A 41 9.73 -10.53 9.12
N ARG A 42 10.05 -11.55 9.95
CA ARG A 42 10.99 -11.41 11.07
C ARG A 42 12.40 -11.08 10.58
N LEU A 43 12.75 -11.45 9.35
CA LEU A 43 14.04 -11.11 8.74
C LEU A 43 14.23 -9.60 8.50
N LEU A 44 13.13 -8.83 8.41
CA LEU A 44 13.17 -7.39 8.19
C LEU A 44 13.37 -6.57 9.47
N ARG A 45 13.40 -7.23 10.63
CA ARG A 45 13.62 -6.61 11.94
C ARG A 45 14.86 -7.17 12.60
N ARG A 46 15.72 -6.28 13.08
CA ARG A 46 16.95 -6.64 13.79
C ARG A 46 17.06 -5.84 15.08
N ARG A 47 17.89 -6.34 16.00
CA ARG A 47 18.13 -5.69 17.29
C ARG A 47 19.22 -4.64 17.13
N CYS A 48 18.95 -3.43 17.63
CA CYS A 48 19.94 -2.37 17.70
C CYS A 48 20.79 -2.49 18.98
N LYS A 49 21.95 -1.82 19.02
CA LYS A 49 22.77 -1.64 20.24
C LYS A 49 21.99 -0.99 21.39
N CYS A 50 21.00 -0.15 21.08
CA CYS A 50 20.05 0.40 22.07
C CYS A 50 19.06 -0.65 22.60
N LYS A 51 19.30 -1.95 22.34
CA LYS A 51 18.54 -3.15 22.74
C LYS A 51 17.10 -3.24 22.24
N SER A 52 16.62 -2.24 21.51
CA SER A 52 15.32 -2.24 20.84
C SER A 52 15.32 -3.06 19.53
N HIS A 53 14.21 -3.75 19.23
CA HIS A 53 13.96 -4.40 17.92
C HIS A 53 13.45 -3.39 16.88
N SER A 54 14.26 -2.37 16.62
CA SER A 54 13.90 -1.17 15.85
C SER A 54 14.80 -0.95 14.64
N LEU A 55 15.75 -1.84 14.35
CA LEU A 55 16.58 -1.72 13.17
C LEU A 55 15.81 -2.21 11.94
N ARG A 56 15.69 -1.36 10.92
CA ARG A 56 15.00 -1.62 9.66
C ARG A 56 15.84 -1.19 8.46
N ILE A 57 15.64 -1.88 7.34
CA ILE A 57 16.21 -1.47 6.06
C ILE A 57 15.55 -0.14 5.65
N THR A 58 16.38 0.82 5.25
CA THR A 58 16.01 2.19 4.94
C THR A 58 16.67 2.61 3.64
N TYR A 59 15.99 3.43 2.85
CA TYR A 59 16.52 4.00 1.62
C TYR A 59 16.04 5.44 1.43
N ARG A 60 16.64 6.14 0.48
CA ARG A 60 16.09 7.40 -0.03
C ARG A 60 15.22 7.13 -1.23
N PHE A 61 13.94 7.47 -1.16
CA PHE A 61 13.06 7.48 -2.32
C PHE A 61 13.53 8.60 -3.26
N GLN A 62 13.69 8.28 -4.55
CA GLN A 62 14.35 9.17 -5.54
C GLN A 62 13.35 9.81 -6.52
N ARG A 63 12.05 9.51 -6.42
CA ARG A 63 11.05 10.11 -7.31
C ARG A 63 10.39 11.28 -6.57
N GLY A 64 10.54 12.48 -7.12
CA GLY A 64 10.11 13.71 -6.44
C GLY A 64 11.09 14.11 -5.34
N ASP A 65 10.57 14.62 -4.24
CA ASP A 65 11.39 15.06 -3.12
C ASP A 65 12.13 13.88 -2.45
N PRO A 66 13.43 14.01 -2.16
CA PRO A 66 14.18 12.94 -1.51
C PRO A 66 13.67 12.66 -0.10
N GLU A 67 13.00 11.53 0.06
CA GLU A 67 12.44 11.13 1.35
C GLU A 67 13.14 9.92 1.94
N ARG A 68 13.35 9.96 3.26
CA ARG A 68 13.82 8.79 4.00
C ARG A 68 12.64 7.86 4.25
N VAL A 69 12.74 6.65 3.73
CA VAL A 69 11.70 5.61 3.81
C VAL A 69 12.29 4.35 4.44
N SER A 70 11.59 3.76 5.41
CA SER A 70 11.96 2.48 5.99
C SER A 70 10.97 1.39 5.61
N ILE A 71 11.51 0.18 5.44
CA ILE A 71 10.73 -1.00 5.05
C ILE A 71 10.06 -1.60 6.30
N LYS A 72 8.74 -1.76 6.21
CA LYS A 72 7.93 -2.43 7.22
C LYS A 72 7.77 -3.92 6.91
N HIS A 73 7.29 -4.23 5.71
CA HIS A 73 7.06 -5.59 5.19
C HIS A 73 7.53 -5.69 3.73
N ILE A 74 7.92 -6.89 3.32
CA ILE A 74 8.16 -7.23 1.91
C ILE A 74 7.47 -8.54 1.65
N VAL A 75 6.50 -8.53 0.75
CA VAL A 75 5.90 -9.75 0.20
C VAL A 75 6.28 -9.89 -1.26
N GLY A 76 6.40 -11.11 -1.72
CA GLY A 76 6.62 -11.39 -3.13
C GLY A 76 6.03 -12.73 -3.51
N LEU A 77 6.05 -13.00 -4.80
CA LEU A 77 5.83 -14.34 -5.31
C LEU A 77 7.20 -15.02 -5.44
N GLY A 78 7.26 -16.35 -5.30
CA GLY A 78 8.48 -17.09 -5.63
C GLY A 78 8.98 -16.75 -7.05
N PRO A 79 10.24 -17.06 -7.37
CA PRO A 79 10.81 -16.71 -8.67
C PRO A 79 9.94 -17.26 -9.80
N ASP A 80 9.49 -16.37 -10.68
CA ASP A 80 8.78 -16.73 -11.90
C ASP A 80 9.64 -16.32 -13.10
N GLY A 81 10.35 -17.32 -13.65
CA GLY A 81 11.45 -17.08 -14.57
C GLY A 81 12.54 -16.20 -13.95
N ASP A 82 12.96 -15.16 -14.68
CA ASP A 82 14.03 -14.24 -14.26
C ASP A 82 13.55 -13.10 -13.35
N TYR A 83 12.25 -13.03 -13.06
CA TYR A 83 11.65 -11.91 -12.34
C TYR A 83 11.07 -12.32 -10.98
N LEU A 84 11.26 -11.44 -10.00
CA LEU A 84 10.74 -11.62 -8.65
C LEU A 84 9.87 -10.40 -8.29
N PRO A 85 8.55 -10.45 -8.53
CA PRO A 85 7.64 -9.36 -8.20
C PRO A 85 7.38 -9.27 -6.70
N MET A 86 7.30 -8.05 -6.17
CA MET A 86 7.17 -7.78 -4.74
C MET A 86 6.32 -6.54 -4.43
N LEU A 87 5.61 -6.57 -3.31
CA LEU A 87 5.00 -5.41 -2.66
C LEU A 87 5.73 -5.11 -1.36
N TRP A 88 6.11 -3.85 -1.19
CA TRP A 88 6.85 -3.37 -0.03
C TRP A 88 5.93 -2.43 0.76
N ASP A 89 5.52 -2.83 1.96
CA ASP A 89 4.91 -1.91 2.93
C ASP A 89 6.04 -1.11 3.57
N THR A 90 5.97 0.21 3.47
CA THR A 90 7.00 1.13 3.92
C THR A 90 6.38 2.30 4.67
N PHE A 91 7.19 3.05 5.40
CA PHE A 91 6.74 4.30 6.02
C PHE A 91 7.76 5.41 5.82
N ARG A 92 7.25 6.61 5.56
CA ARG A 92 8.05 7.83 5.45
C ARG A 92 8.43 8.31 6.84
N HIS A 93 9.63 8.88 6.97
CA HIS A 93 10.05 9.54 8.21
C HIS A 93 9.65 11.01 8.30
N SER A 94 8.95 11.53 7.30
CA SER A 94 8.32 12.86 7.37
C SER A 94 7.22 12.88 8.44
N ASN A 95 6.86 14.07 8.92
CA ASN A 95 5.70 14.29 9.77
C ASN A 95 4.54 14.82 8.91
N PRO A 96 3.36 14.15 8.85
CA PRO A 96 3.00 12.91 9.56
C PRO A 96 3.70 11.66 9.01
N LEU A 97 3.86 10.66 9.88
CA LEU A 97 4.42 9.36 9.54
C LEU A 97 3.41 8.58 8.67
N THR A 98 3.59 8.64 7.36
CA THR A 98 2.64 8.04 6.40
C THR A 98 3.13 6.69 5.89
N HIS A 99 2.22 5.72 5.85
CA HIS A 99 2.43 4.38 5.30
C HIS A 99 2.25 4.37 3.79
N TRP A 100 3.16 3.70 3.07
CA TRP A 100 3.19 3.60 1.62
C TRP A 100 3.35 2.15 1.17
N ILE A 101 2.66 1.81 0.08
CA ILE A 101 2.83 0.53 -0.61
C ILE A 101 3.64 0.78 -1.89
N ASP A 102 4.83 0.19 -1.94
CA ASP A 102 5.75 0.29 -3.06
C ASP A 102 5.74 -1.01 -3.86
N PHE A 103 5.34 -0.93 -5.13
CA PHE A 103 5.52 -2.06 -6.05
C PHE A 103 6.97 -2.10 -6.56
N LYS A 104 7.66 -3.22 -6.33
CA LYS A 104 9.04 -3.49 -6.76
C LYS A 104 9.12 -4.82 -7.49
N TYR A 105 10.18 -5.02 -8.24
CA TYR A 105 10.54 -6.34 -8.74
C TYR A 105 12.05 -6.47 -8.88
N GLN A 106 12.57 -7.69 -8.87
CA GLN A 106 13.97 -7.96 -9.22
C GLN A 106 14.08 -8.66 -10.55
N ARG A 107 15.13 -8.33 -11.31
CA ARG A 107 15.62 -9.14 -12.42
C ARG A 107 17.05 -9.53 -12.11
N GLY A 108 17.32 -10.81 -11.84
CA GLY A 108 18.57 -11.23 -11.20
C GLY A 108 18.82 -10.45 -9.90
N ARG A 109 20.08 -10.06 -9.63
CA ARG A 109 20.49 -9.35 -8.39
C ARG A 109 20.27 -7.83 -8.39
N SER A 110 19.27 -7.33 -9.11
CA SER A 110 18.98 -5.90 -9.20
C SER A 110 17.51 -5.58 -8.90
N PRO A 111 17.22 -4.84 -7.80
CA PRO A 111 15.88 -4.34 -7.51
C PRO A 111 15.54 -3.13 -8.35
N TRP A 112 14.37 -3.21 -8.98
CA TRP A 112 13.74 -2.16 -9.76
C TRP A 112 12.44 -1.76 -9.08
N GLY A 113 12.12 -0.46 -9.14
CA GLY A 113 10.74 -0.04 -8.95
C GLY A 113 9.97 -0.17 -10.24
N LEU A 114 8.77 0.43 -10.30
CA LEU A 114 8.00 0.66 -11.54
C LEU A 114 8.69 1.64 -12.53
N THR A 115 10.03 1.67 -12.56
CA THR A 115 10.85 2.40 -13.53
C THR A 115 11.03 1.62 -14.83
N LYS A 116 10.78 0.31 -14.85
CA LYS A 116 10.67 -0.46 -16.10
C LYS A 116 9.42 -1.31 -16.08
N ARG A 117 9.06 -1.81 -17.27
CA ARG A 117 7.89 -2.66 -17.47
C ARG A 117 8.10 -4.00 -16.76
N LEU A 118 7.10 -4.40 -15.99
CA LEU A 118 6.91 -5.76 -15.50
C LEU A 118 5.54 -6.21 -16.02
N VAL A 119 5.48 -7.36 -16.66
CA VAL A 119 4.24 -7.99 -17.09
C VAL A 119 3.95 -9.12 -16.12
N LEU A 120 2.78 -9.08 -15.50
CA LEU A 120 2.28 -10.14 -14.63
C LEU A 120 0.96 -10.66 -15.20
N GLU A 121 0.76 -11.96 -15.11
CA GLU A 121 -0.56 -12.52 -15.33
C GLU A 121 -1.53 -12.05 -14.24
N LYS A 122 -2.82 -11.95 -14.59
CA LYS A 122 -3.87 -11.54 -13.63
C LYS A 122 -3.86 -12.40 -12.36
N ALA A 123 -3.68 -13.71 -12.50
CA ALA A 123 -3.62 -14.64 -11.36
C ALA A 123 -2.43 -14.34 -10.43
N GLN A 124 -1.28 -13.96 -10.99
CA GLN A 124 -0.10 -13.60 -10.22
C GLN A 124 -0.34 -12.33 -9.42
N LEU A 125 -0.87 -11.29 -10.06
CA LEU A 125 -1.22 -10.05 -9.36
C LEU A 125 -2.19 -10.33 -8.20
N VAL A 126 -3.24 -11.12 -8.42
CA VAL A 126 -4.19 -11.50 -7.36
C VAL A 126 -3.49 -12.20 -6.20
N ARG A 127 -2.63 -13.20 -6.47
CA ARG A 127 -1.87 -13.90 -5.40
C ARG A 127 -0.97 -12.96 -4.62
N LEU A 128 -0.31 -12.02 -5.30
CA LEU A 128 0.59 -11.06 -4.64
C LEU A 128 -0.17 -10.13 -3.71
N LEU A 129 -1.34 -9.65 -4.14
CA LEU A 129 -2.23 -8.82 -3.32
C LEU A 129 -2.75 -9.61 -2.11
N GLN A 130 -3.21 -10.85 -2.30
CA GLN A 130 -3.65 -11.71 -1.19
C GLN A 130 -2.53 -11.99 -0.18
N ALA A 131 -1.30 -12.25 -0.65
CA ALA A 131 -0.14 -12.44 0.21
C ALA A 131 0.18 -11.17 1.02
N TYR A 132 0.02 -9.99 0.42
CA TYR A 132 0.16 -8.72 1.13
C TYR A 132 -0.87 -8.59 2.25
N GLU A 133 -2.15 -8.83 1.96
CA GLU A 133 -3.23 -8.70 2.93
C GLU A 133 -3.02 -9.66 4.10
N HIS A 134 -2.61 -10.90 3.82
CA HIS A 134 -2.28 -11.88 4.84
C HIS A 134 -1.08 -11.47 5.71
N ALA A 135 0.00 -10.96 5.10
CA ALA A 135 1.22 -10.60 5.83
C ALA A 135 1.08 -9.31 6.66
N THR A 136 0.25 -8.38 6.21
CA THR A 136 0.13 -7.03 6.82
C THR A 136 -1.14 -6.84 7.64
N GLY A 137 -2.16 -7.69 7.43
CA GLY A 137 -3.51 -7.50 7.97
C GLY A 137 -4.25 -6.31 7.37
N GLN A 138 -3.73 -5.69 6.30
CA GLN A 138 -4.30 -4.52 5.64
C GLN A 138 -4.94 -4.95 4.33
N ALA A 139 -6.26 -4.81 4.22
CA ALA A 139 -6.96 -5.00 2.95
C ALA A 139 -6.52 -3.91 1.95
N ILE A 140 -6.13 -4.31 0.73
CA ILE A 140 -5.76 -3.36 -0.33
C ILE A 140 -7.02 -2.77 -0.95
N ALA A 141 -8.08 -3.57 -1.03
CA ALA A 141 -9.41 -3.09 -1.34
C ALA A 141 -10.22 -3.08 -0.04
N SER A 142 -10.42 -1.90 0.54
CA SER A 142 -11.62 -1.69 1.34
C SER A 142 -12.79 -1.99 0.41
N THR A 143 -13.48 -3.12 0.60
CA THR A 143 -14.82 -3.29 0.04
C THR A 143 -15.68 -2.18 0.64
N GLY A 144 -15.65 -1.02 0.01
CA GLY A 144 -16.65 0.01 0.14
C GLY A 144 -17.94 -0.56 -0.43
N LEU A 145 -18.63 -1.39 0.35
CA LEU A 145 -20.07 -1.54 0.23
C LEU A 145 -20.70 -0.21 0.67
N ALA A 146 -20.61 0.76 -0.23
CA ALA A 146 -21.61 1.81 -0.39
C ALA A 146 -21.93 1.87 -1.89
N CYS A 147 -22.36 0.72 -2.43
CA CYS A 147 -23.19 0.73 -3.62
C CYS A 147 -24.51 1.40 -3.23
N GLN A 148 -24.59 2.74 -3.37
CA GLN A 148 -25.87 3.44 -3.37
C GLN A 148 -26.60 3.08 -4.66
N ARG A 149 -27.16 1.87 -4.71
CA ARG A 149 -28.23 1.50 -5.64
C ARG A 149 -29.55 1.61 -4.89
N GLY A 150 -30.31 2.65 -5.23
CA GLY A 150 -31.77 2.59 -5.28
C GLY A 150 -32.54 3.04 -4.05
N ARG A 151 -32.91 4.32 -4.02
CA ARG A 151 -34.31 4.70 -3.81
C ARG A 151 -34.70 5.77 -4.84
N ARG A 152 -35.01 5.30 -6.06
CA ARG A 152 -36.03 5.97 -6.89
C ARG A 152 -37.36 5.72 -6.21
N THR A 153 -37.88 6.70 -5.47
CA THR A 153 -39.31 6.75 -5.16
C THR A 153 -40.02 7.28 -6.40
N ALA A 154 -40.57 6.38 -7.20
CA ALA A 154 -41.57 6.70 -8.21
C ALA A 154 -42.78 5.79 -7.99
N GLY A 155 -43.93 6.41 -7.69
CA GLY A 155 -45.25 5.85 -7.98
C GLY A 155 -46.00 5.19 -6.84
N LYS A 156 -46.93 5.93 -6.23
CA LYS A 156 -48.30 5.43 -6.04
C LYS A 156 -49.24 6.43 -6.69
N ARG A 157 -49.97 5.95 -7.69
CA ARG A 157 -51.04 6.64 -8.43
C ARG A 157 -52.38 6.00 -8.01
N SER A 158 -53.46 6.74 -8.24
CA SER A 158 -54.89 6.38 -8.21
C SER A 158 -55.59 6.45 -6.83
N THR A 159 -56.77 7.08 -6.67
CA THR A 159 -57.79 7.52 -7.66
C THR A 159 -58.87 8.40 -6.98
N LEU A 160 -59.39 9.41 -7.72
CA LEU A 160 -60.79 9.91 -7.86
C LEU A 160 -61.54 10.42 -6.59
N ILE A 161 -62.37 11.48 -6.53
CA ILE A 161 -63.43 12.04 -7.41
C ILE A 161 -63.61 13.56 -7.13
N GLU A 162 -64.16 14.27 -8.13
CA GLU A 162 -64.79 15.62 -8.26
C GLU A 162 -65.39 16.27 -6.97
N GLU A 163 -65.42 17.61 -6.82
CA GLU A 163 -66.44 18.48 -7.43
C GLU A 163 -66.02 19.96 -7.60
N ALA A 164 -66.76 20.60 -8.51
CA ALA A 164 -66.67 21.94 -9.07
C ALA A 164 -66.87 23.13 -8.09
N GLY A 165 -66.34 24.29 -8.48
CA GLY A 165 -66.70 25.58 -7.88
C GLY A 165 -65.75 26.73 -8.23
N SER A 166 -66.01 27.40 -9.35
CA SER A 166 -65.55 28.77 -9.65
C SER A 166 -66.76 29.72 -9.55
N PRO A 167 -66.66 31.06 -9.63
CA PRO A 167 -65.57 32.01 -9.37
C PRO A 167 -66.04 33.18 -8.43
N ASN A 168 -65.14 34.03 -7.92
CA ASN A 168 -65.39 35.49 -7.83
C ASN A 168 -64.17 36.31 -7.33
N LYS A 169 -63.81 37.33 -8.12
CA LYS A 169 -63.12 38.59 -7.71
C LYS A 169 -64.13 39.47 -6.92
N PRO A 170 -63.81 40.62 -6.27
CA PRO A 170 -62.70 41.55 -6.55
C PRO A 170 -62.08 42.34 -5.36
N LEU A 171 -61.10 43.19 -5.72
CA LEU A 171 -60.76 44.53 -5.18
C LEU A 171 -60.45 44.73 -3.68
N THR A 172 -59.22 45.17 -3.38
CA THR A 172 -59.02 46.46 -2.67
C THR A 172 -57.63 47.05 -2.96
N VAL A 173 -57.61 48.36 -3.19
CA VAL A 173 -56.46 49.24 -3.43
C VAL A 173 -56.38 50.22 -2.25
N ARG A 174 -55.19 50.82 -2.06
CA ARG A 174 -54.80 51.98 -1.23
C ARG A 174 -54.16 51.58 0.12
N ARG A 175 -53.02 52.13 0.52
CA ARG A 175 -52.45 53.46 0.26
C ARG A 175 -51.02 53.44 -0.26
#